data_AF-A0A532CPK1-F1
#
_entry.id   AF-A0A532CPK1-F1
#
_cell.length_a   1.000
_cell.length_b   1.000
_cell.length_c   1.000
_cell.angle_alpha   90.00
_cell.angle_beta   90.00
_cell.angle_gamma   90.00
#
_symmetry.space_group_name_H-M   'P 1'
#
loop_
_entity.id
_entity.type
_entity.pdbx_description
1 polymer ?
#
loop_
_entity_poly.entity_id
_entity_poly.type
_entity_poly.pdbx_seq_one_letter_code
_entity_poly.pdbx_strand_id
1 'polypeptide(L)'
;MTDVKMTSDLRIARVFVTAMGTEEEERHVFAGLAQASGFVRGELGRRLSLRYLPEIVFAKDVSGPRGDRVLKLLDDLHVNTEVEGGSPEEQPSS
;
A
#
# COMPACT_ATOMS: atom_id res chain seq x y z
N MET A 1 -10.13 -4.99 6.01
CA MET A 1 -9.89 -3.53 6.01
C MET A 1 -8.68 -3.30 6.87
N THR A 2 -7.69 -2.61 6.33
CA THR A 2 -6.34 -2.60 6.93
C THR A 2 -6.02 -1.25 7.55
N ASP A 3 -6.45 -0.15 6.94
CA ASP A 3 -6.20 1.20 7.43
C ASP A 3 -7.25 2.20 6.90
N VAL A 4 -7.33 3.37 7.52
CA VAL A 4 -8.12 4.51 7.05
C VAL A 4 -7.29 5.79 7.13
N LYS A 5 -7.24 6.52 6.02
CA LYS A 5 -6.63 7.86 5.98
C LYS A 5 -7.66 8.90 5.61
N MET A 6 -7.73 9.96 6.40
CA MET A 6 -8.52 11.15 6.08
C MET A 6 -7.66 12.27 5.52
N THR A 7 -8.27 13.10 4.68
CA THR A 7 -7.71 14.41 4.33
C THR A 7 -7.71 15.33 5.55
N SER A 8 -6.83 16.33 5.56
CA SER A 8 -6.70 17.28 6.67
C SER A 8 -7.97 18.11 6.92
N ASP A 9 -8.80 18.26 5.89
CA ASP A 9 -10.11 18.93 5.96
C ASP A 9 -11.28 17.98 6.30
N LEU A 10 -10.98 16.70 6.56
CA LEU A 10 -11.93 15.64 6.90
C LEU A 10 -13.03 15.39 5.85
N ARG A 11 -12.84 15.87 4.61
CA ARG A 11 -13.83 15.70 3.54
C ARG A 11 -13.79 14.35 2.86
N ILE A 12 -12.64 13.69 2.86
CA ILE A 12 -12.46 12.40 2.19
C ILE A 12 -11.86 11.41 3.20
N ALA A 13 -12.50 10.25 3.33
CA ALA A 13 -11.97 9.10 4.07
C ALA A 13 -11.61 8.00 3.07
N ARG A 14 -10.30 7.76 2.89
CA ARG A 14 -9.79 6.63 2.13
C ARG A 14 -9.69 5.41 3.02
N VAL A 15 -10.44 4.36 2.67
CA VAL A 15 -10.46 3.09 3.37
C VAL A 15 -9.64 2.08 2.57
N PHE A 16 -8.55 1.59 3.17
CA PHE A 16 -7.66 0.61 2.55
C PHE A 16 -8.17 -0.80 2.80
N VAL A 17 -8.30 -1.57 1.72
CA VAL A 17 -8.82 -2.93 1.72
C VAL A 17 -7.84 -3.84 0.99
N THR A 18 -7.50 -4.95 1.65
CA THR A 18 -6.85 -6.09 1.02
C THR A 18 -7.93 -7.12 0.69
N ALA A 19 -8.08 -7.46 -0.58
CA ALA A 19 -8.90 -8.56 -1.04
C ALA A 19 -8.00 -9.77 -1.32
N MET A 20 -8.43 -10.95 -0.90
CA MET A 20 -7.74 -12.22 -1.21
C MET A 20 -8.43 -12.86 -2.41
N GLY A 21 -7.66 -13.34 -3.38
CA GLY A 21 -8.18 -14.00 -4.58
C GLY A 21 -7.50 -13.52 -5.85
N THR A 22 -8.13 -13.85 -6.98
CA THR A 22 -7.75 -13.43 -8.32
C THR A 22 -8.05 -11.95 -8.54
N GLU A 23 -7.46 -11.36 -9.59
CA GLU A 23 -7.76 -9.96 -9.96
C GLU A 23 -9.24 -9.74 -10.31
N GLU A 24 -9.94 -10.74 -10.87
CA GLU A 24 -11.37 -10.63 -11.14
C GLU A 24 -12.19 -10.55 -9.86
N GLU A 25 -11.92 -11.43 -8.90
CA GLU A 25 -12.58 -11.43 -7.60
C GLU A 25 -12.33 -10.11 -6.86
N GLU A 26 -11.10 -9.60 -6.93
CA GLU A 26 -10.76 -8.30 -6.38
C GLU A 26 -11.57 -7.17 -7.03
N ARG A 27 -11.67 -7.13 -8.37
CA ARG A 27 -12.49 -6.13 -9.07
C ARG A 27 -13.95 -6.19 -8.63
N HIS A 28 -14.51 -7.40 -8.47
CA HIS A 28 -15.88 -7.60 -8.01
C HIS A 28 -16.09 -7.09 -6.59
N VAL A 29 -15.13 -7.36 -5.69
CA VAL A 29 -15.15 -6.84 -4.31
C VAL A 29 -15.14 -5.32 -4.32
N PHE A 30 -14.24 -4.68 -5.06
CA PHE A 30 -14.18 -3.21 -5.11
C PHE A 30 -15.42 -2.58 -5.75
N ALA A 31 -16.02 -3.22 -6.76
CA ALA A 31 -17.29 -2.77 -7.32
C ALA A 31 -18.43 -2.83 -6.30
N GLY A 32 -18.53 -3.91 -5.52
CA GLY A 32 -19.50 -4.02 -4.44
C GLY A 32 -19.28 -2.99 -3.33
N LEU A 33 -18.02 -2.76 -2.93
CA LEU A 33 -17.67 -1.74 -1.95
C LEU A 33 -18.02 -0.32 -2.43
N ALA A 34 -17.79 -0.02 -3.71
CA ALA A 34 -18.17 1.26 -4.30
C ALA A 34 -19.68 1.49 -4.20
N GLN A 35 -20.50 0.46 -4.46
CA GLN A 35 -21.96 0.54 -4.27
C GLN A 35 -22.36 0.69 -2.80
N ALA A 36 -21.64 0.04 -1.88
CA ALA A 36 -21.90 0.11 -0.44
C ALA A 36 -21.49 1.46 0.20
N SER A 37 -20.69 2.29 -0.48
CA SER A 37 -20.20 3.58 0.04
C SER A 37 -21.31 4.49 0.56
N GLY A 38 -22.45 4.57 -0.15
CA GLY A 38 -23.60 5.37 0.24
C GLY A 38 -24.28 4.86 1.52
N PHE A 39 -24.40 3.53 1.66
CA PHE A 39 -24.93 2.90 2.87
C PHE A 39 -24.04 3.20 4.08
N VAL A 40 -22.72 3.03 3.93
CA VAL A 40 -21.74 3.33 4.99
C VAL A 40 -21.82 4.80 5.38
N ARG A 41 -21.91 5.71 4.41
CA ARG A 41 -22.05 7.15 4.68
C ARG A 41 -23.34 7.47 5.43
N GLY A 42 -24.45 6.83 5.08
CA GLY A 42 -25.73 6.97 5.77
C GLY A 42 -25.64 6.52 7.23
N GLU A 43 -24.99 5.39 7.48
CA GLU A 43 -24.85 4.85 8.84
C GLU A 43 -23.90 5.69 9.70
N LEU A 44 -22.82 6.24 9.10
CA LEU A 44 -21.96 7.22 9.76
C LEU A 44 -22.74 8.49 10.12
N GLY A 45 -23.63 8.97 9.24
CA GLY A 45 -24.48 10.13 9.51
C GLY A 45 -25.44 9.93 10.68
N ARG A 46 -25.90 8.70 10.92
CA ARG A 46 -26.77 8.37 12.05
C ARG A 46 -26.02 8.28 13.38
N ARG A 47 -24.73 7.92 13.36
CA ARG A 47 -23.93 7.63 14.57
C ARG A 47 -22.99 8.78 14.96
N LEU A 48 -22.61 9.64 14.02
CA LEU A 48 -21.64 10.70 14.23
C LEU A 48 -22.27 12.07 14.01
N SER A 49 -22.12 12.97 14.97
CA SER A 49 -22.45 14.40 14.80
C SER A 49 -21.30 15.13 14.09
N LEU A 50 -21.19 14.93 12.78
CA LEU A 50 -20.25 15.66 11.94
C LEU A 50 -20.96 16.77 11.17
N ARG A 51 -20.31 17.93 11.05
CA ARG A 51 -20.80 19.05 10.23
C ARG A 51 -20.84 18.68 8.74
N TYR A 52 -19.90 17.85 8.30
CA TYR A 52 -19.83 17.31 6.95
C TYR A 52 -19.55 15.81 7.03
N LEU A 53 -20.36 15.02 6.33
CA LEU A 53 -20.08 13.60 6.17
C LEU A 53 -18.99 13.43 5.10
N PRO A 54 -17.89 12.73 5.42
CA PRO A 54 -16.84 12.50 4.46
C PRO A 54 -17.33 11.62 3.30
N GLU A 55 -16.76 11.84 2.13
CA GLU A 55 -16.86 10.89 1.04
C GLU A 55 -16.01 9.66 1.36
N ILE A 56 -16.60 8.47 1.25
CA ILE A 56 -15.92 7.20 1.52
C ILE A 56 -15.37 6.64 0.22
N VAL A 57 -14.05 6.52 0.13
CA VAL A 57 -13.35 6.01 -1.05
C VAL A 57 -12.61 4.74 -0.66
N PHE A 58 -12.98 3.61 -1.26
CA PHE A 58 -12.28 2.35 -1.07
C PHE A 58 -11.06 2.27 -2.00
N ALA A 59 -9.92 1.88 -1.45
CA ALA A 59 -8.68 1.74 -2.19
C ALA A 59 -8.00 0.41 -1.86
N LYS A 60 -7.33 -0.18 -2.84
CA LYS A 60 -6.46 -1.34 -2.62
C LYS A 60 -5.32 -0.96 -1.68
N ASP A 61 -5.09 -1.79 -0.69
CA ASP A 61 -3.90 -1.68 0.13
C ASP A 61 -2.67 -2.12 -0.67
N VAL A 62 -1.84 -1.15 -1.05
CA VAL A 62 -0.60 -1.35 -1.80
C VAL A 62 0.65 -1.28 -0.89
N SER A 63 0.45 -1.25 0.43
CA SER A 63 1.57 -1.21 1.39
C SER A 63 2.45 -2.47 1.33
N GLY A 64 1.89 -3.63 0.99
CA GLY A 64 2.65 -4.86 0.72
C GLY A 64 3.55 -4.81 -0.54
N PRO A 65 2.99 -4.62 -1.76
CA PRO A 65 3.77 -4.68 -3.00
C PRO A 65 4.86 -3.61 -3.15
N ARG A 66 4.75 -2.45 -2.47
CA ARG A 66 5.83 -1.45 -2.44
C ARG A 66 6.97 -1.87 -1.52
N GLY A 67 6.68 -2.52 -0.39
CA GLY A 67 7.68 -3.06 0.52
C GLY A 67 8.60 -4.04 -0.20
N ASP A 68 8.02 -5.00 -0.93
CA ASP A 68 8.78 -6.01 -1.69
C ASP A 68 9.66 -5.39 -2.78
N ARG A 69 9.17 -4.35 -3.47
CA ARG A 69 9.95 -3.65 -4.49
C ARG A 69 11.10 -2.84 -3.89
N VAL A 70 10.87 -2.18 -2.75
CA VAL A 70 11.92 -1.43 -2.04
C VAL A 70 12.95 -2.40 -1.48
N LEU A 71 12.52 -3.51 -0.86
CA LEU A 71 13.40 -4.57 -0.38
C LEU A 71 14.21 -5.19 -1.53
N LYS A 72 13.58 -5.46 -2.67
CA LYS A 72 14.29 -5.94 -3.87
C LYS A 72 15.33 -4.94 -4.37
N LEU A 73 15.00 -3.65 -4.43
CA LEU A 73 15.96 -2.61 -4.83
C LEU A 73 17.11 -2.46 -3.82
N LEU A 74 16.86 -2.66 -2.52
CA LEU A 74 17.89 -2.67 -1.48
C LEU A 74 18.78 -3.92 -1.58
N ASP A 75 18.22 -5.08 -1.90
CA ASP A 75 18.95 -6.33 -2.12
C ASP A 75 19.85 -6.24 -3.37
N ASP A 76 19.30 -5.73 -4.48
CA ASP A 76 20.05 -5.47 -5.72
C ASP A 76 21.24 -4.50 -5.49
N LEU A 77 21.15 -3.57 -4.54
CA LEU A 77 22.25 -2.64 -4.20
C LEU A 77 23.35 -3.30 -3.36
N HIS A 78 23.00 -4.21 -2.44
CA HIS A 78 23.99 -4.93 -1.63
C HIS A 78 24.80 -5.95 -2.44
N VAL A 79 24.18 -6.60 -3.43
CA VAL A 79 24.87 -7.55 -4.33
C VAL A 79 25.97 -6.88 -5.16
N ASN A 80 25.82 -5.59 -5.49
CA ASN A 80 26.78 -4.85 -6.30
C ASN A 80 27.99 -4.32 -5.50
N THR A 81 28.02 -4.46 -4.17
CA THR A 81 29.12 -3.96 -3.32
C THR A 81 30.17 -5.02 -2.99
N GLU A 82 29.91 -6.32 -3.24
CA GLU A 82 30.84 -7.40 -2.87
C GLU A 82 31.82 -7.82 -3.98
N VAL A 83 31.88 -7.10 -5.11
CA VAL A 83 32.74 -7.45 -6.26
C VAL A 83 33.78 -6.39 -6.62
N GLU A 84 34.27 -5.58 -5.69
CA GLU A 84 35.51 -4.80 -5.92
C GLU A 84 36.35 -4.69 -4.63
N GLY A 85 37.17 -5.72 -4.36
CA GLY A 85 38.02 -5.71 -3.18
C GLY A 85 38.94 -6.92 -3.04
N GLY A 86 39.70 -7.25 -4.09
CA GLY A 86 40.70 -8.32 -4.03
C GLY A 86 41.90 -8.01 -4.90
N SER A 87 42.85 -7.23 -4.39
CA SER A 87 44.25 -7.32 -4.80
C SER A 87 45.05 -7.81 -3.59
N PRO A 88 45.97 -8.76 -3.80
CA PRO A 88 47.32 -8.49 -3.34
C PRO A 88 48.34 -8.69 -4.47
N GLU A 89 49.28 -7.74 -4.52
CA GLU A 89 50.61 -7.89 -5.10
C GLU A 89 51.27 -9.21 -4.69
N GLU A 90 51.92 -9.89 -5.65
CA GLU A 90 53.08 -10.73 -5.35
C GLU A 90 54.04 -10.78 -6.55
N GLN A 91 55.06 -9.91 -6.53
CA GLN A 91 56.42 -10.27 -6.95
C GLN A 91 57.21 -10.46 -5.63
N PRO A 92 58.16 -11.42 -5.47
CA PRO A 92 59.25 -11.66 -6.42
C PRO A 92 59.77 -13.11 -6.59
N SER A 93 60.66 -13.25 -7.57
CA SER A 93 61.82 -14.19 -7.68
C SER A 93 61.62 -15.71 -7.85
N SER A 94 61.88 -16.19 -9.06
CA SER A 94 63.14 -16.89 -9.43
C SER A 94 63.35 -16.88 -10.94
#